data_AF-R9J778-F1
#
_entry.id   AF-R9J778-F1
#
_cell.length_a   1.000
_cell.length_b   1.000
_cell.length_c   1.000
_cell.angle_alpha   90.00
_cell.angle_beta   90.00
_cell.angle_gamma   90.00
#
_symmetry.space_group_name_H-M   'P 1'
#
loop_
_entity.id
_entity.type
_entity.pdbx_description
1 polymer ?
#
loop_
_entity_poly.entity_id
_entity_poly.type
_entity_poly.pdbx_seq_one_letter_code
_entity_poly.pdbx_strand_id
1 'polypeptide(L)'
;MINLSFLIRQISLITLLTVGVSLEMIGGVIDLAFAAQLSASALIGIFLIAGGCPVWVGCIGILFFNFFLGFLKAVFLVKLRVPSIIFTLAMQVILSNFLLATVDYTGIVIPELRESYRGNIYIGMELAVTVLCVAGAFFFLEKTYYGKYCRMLGENLPLARESGVKCFGISVAVHLFASLFFSISAAFLMFRTGSSNSALGATYLYQILTAVFLGGVLPNTGKGRIFGMLSGALAVTLAVTFLTGSGYLYRFENILEGSIILVALALGVRKKNRESSP
;
A
#
# COMPACT_ATOMS: atom_id res chain seq x y z
N MET A 1 7.09 -25.42 -11.77
CA MET A 1 5.81 -25.61 -11.04
C MET A 1 5.58 -24.42 -10.13
N ILE A 2 4.37 -23.85 -10.10
CA ILE A 2 4.05 -22.71 -9.22
C ILE A 2 4.04 -23.22 -7.78
N ASN A 3 4.86 -22.63 -6.92
CA ASN A 3 4.86 -22.96 -5.50
C ASN A 3 3.65 -22.28 -4.83
N LEU A 4 2.71 -23.07 -4.30
CA LEU A 4 1.48 -22.56 -3.68
C LEU A 4 1.77 -21.64 -2.48
N SER A 5 2.82 -21.94 -1.71
CA SER A 5 3.24 -21.09 -0.59
C SER A 5 3.70 -19.70 -1.04
N PHE A 6 4.41 -19.63 -2.17
CA PHE A 6 4.83 -18.37 -2.77
C PHE A 6 3.63 -17.57 -3.27
N LEU A 7 2.69 -18.24 -3.94
CA LEU A 7 1.49 -17.60 -4.47
C LEU A 7 0.63 -16.97 -3.34
N ILE A 8 0.39 -17.70 -2.24
CA ILE A 8 -0.42 -17.20 -1.12
C ILE A 8 0.22 -15.96 -0.47
N ARG A 9 1.54 -15.97 -0.29
CA ARG A 9 2.30 -14.84 0.26
C ARG A 9 2.24 -13.62 -0.65
N GLN A 10 2.35 -13.85 -1.97
CA GLN A 10 2.25 -12.78 -2.95
C GLN A 10 0.83 -12.18 -2.96
N ILE A 11 -0.21 -13.02 -2.91
CA ILE A 11 -1.61 -12.57 -2.85
C ILE A 11 -1.83 -11.74 -1.59
N SER A 12 -1.32 -12.20 -0.45
CA SER A 12 -1.50 -11.53 0.85
C SER A 12 -0.86 -10.14 0.85
N LEU A 13 0.40 -10.05 0.43
CA LEU A 13 1.14 -8.78 0.39
C LEU A 13 0.51 -7.80 -0.62
N ILE A 14 0.20 -8.25 -1.84
CA ILE A 14 -0.41 -7.40 -2.87
C ILE A 14 -1.79 -6.92 -2.40
N THR A 15 -2.61 -7.80 -1.83
CA THR A 15 -3.95 -7.44 -1.35
C THR A 15 -3.90 -6.37 -0.27
N LEU A 16 -3.04 -6.53 0.75
CA LEU A 16 -2.94 -5.56 1.84
C LEU A 16 -2.52 -4.18 1.33
N LEU A 17 -1.51 -4.12 0.46
CA LEU A 17 -1.06 -2.86 -0.13
C LEU A 17 -2.14 -2.25 -1.03
N THR A 18 -2.79 -3.04 -1.89
CA THR A 18 -3.89 -2.58 -2.75
C THR A 18 -5.03 -1.99 -1.92
N VAL A 19 -5.41 -2.62 -0.82
CA VAL A 19 -6.45 -2.09 0.08
C VAL A 19 -5.99 -0.79 0.75
N GLY A 20 -4.77 -0.74 1.29
CA GLY A 20 -4.22 0.46 1.92
C GLY A 20 -4.17 1.67 0.97
N VAL A 21 -3.58 1.48 -0.23
CA VAL A 21 -3.51 2.53 -1.25
C VAL A 21 -4.90 2.92 -1.74
N SER A 22 -5.80 1.95 -1.91
CA SER A 22 -7.19 2.24 -2.32
C SER A 22 -7.92 3.11 -1.31
N LEU A 23 -7.70 2.92 0.00
CA LEU A 23 -8.32 3.75 1.03
C LEU A 23 -7.85 5.21 0.94
N GLU A 24 -6.56 5.44 0.74
CA GLU A 24 -6.02 6.80 0.54
C GLU A 24 -6.57 7.42 -0.76
N MET A 25 -6.66 6.62 -1.83
CA MET A 25 -7.11 7.06 -3.14
C MET A 25 -8.62 7.36 -3.21
N ILE A 26 -9.44 6.60 -2.48
CA ILE A 26 -10.85 6.94 -2.24
C ILE A 26 -10.96 8.27 -1.49
N GLY A 27 -10.04 8.56 -0.58
CA GLY A 27 -9.95 9.84 0.13
C GLY A 27 -9.42 11.01 -0.72
N GLY A 28 -9.13 10.79 -2.00
CA GLY A 28 -8.61 11.82 -2.93
C GLY A 28 -7.09 11.93 -2.96
N VAL A 29 -6.37 10.97 -2.40
CA VAL A 29 -4.90 10.99 -2.32
C VAL A 29 -4.30 9.94 -3.25
N ILE A 30 -3.60 10.39 -4.29
CA ILE A 30 -2.75 9.50 -5.09
C ILE A 30 -1.44 9.33 -4.32
N ASP A 31 -1.27 8.19 -3.65
CA ASP A 31 -0.04 7.88 -2.94
C ASP A 31 0.94 7.10 -3.80
N LEU A 32 2.08 7.72 -4.10
CA LEU A 32 3.23 7.10 -4.75
C LEU A 32 4.33 6.75 -3.73
N ALA A 33 4.24 7.28 -2.51
CA ALA A 33 5.23 7.07 -1.46
C ALA A 33 5.11 5.71 -0.77
N PHE A 34 3.96 5.03 -0.81
CA PHE A 34 3.74 3.75 -0.10
C PHE A 34 4.83 2.71 -0.40
N ALA A 35 5.35 2.67 -1.63
CA ALA A 35 6.41 1.75 -2.03
C ALA A 35 7.72 2.03 -1.27
N ALA A 36 8.14 3.29 -1.20
CA ALA A 36 9.32 3.68 -0.42
C ALA A 36 9.07 3.58 1.09
N GLN A 37 7.85 3.87 1.54
CA GLN A 37 7.39 3.70 2.92
C GLN A 37 7.46 2.22 3.35
N LEU A 38 7.14 1.28 2.46
CA LEU A 38 7.29 -0.16 2.69
C LEU A 38 8.76 -0.54 2.93
N SER A 39 9.68 -0.09 2.07
CA SER A 39 11.13 -0.31 2.25
C SER A 39 11.64 0.31 3.56
N ALA A 40 11.31 1.58 3.80
CA ALA A 40 11.80 2.34 4.94
C ALA A 40 11.32 1.77 6.27
N SER A 41 10.04 1.39 6.36
CA SER A 41 9.49 0.78 7.56
C SER A 41 10.10 -0.61 7.82
N ALA A 42 10.26 -1.46 6.80
CA ALA A 42 10.93 -2.75 6.95
C ALA A 42 12.38 -2.58 7.43
N LEU A 43 13.11 -1.54 7.01
CA LEU A 43 14.43 -1.26 7.58
C LEU A 43 14.33 -0.95 9.07
N ILE A 44 13.42 -0.07 9.48
CA ILE A 44 13.30 0.31 10.91
C ILE A 44 13.10 -0.93 11.78
N GLY A 45 12.26 -1.87 11.34
CA GLY A 45 12.07 -3.14 12.02
C GLY A 45 13.38 -3.93 12.14
N ILE A 46 14.10 -4.10 11.02
CA ILE A 46 15.37 -4.85 11.01
C ILE A 46 16.48 -4.16 11.80
N PHE A 47 16.57 -2.83 11.71
CA PHE A 47 17.57 -2.03 12.42
C PHE A 47 17.42 -2.20 13.94
N LEU A 48 16.18 -2.16 14.44
CA LEU A 48 15.91 -2.40 15.87
C LEU A 48 16.30 -3.82 16.28
N ILE A 49 15.95 -4.83 15.47
CA ILE A 49 16.25 -6.24 15.79
C ILE A 49 17.76 -6.49 15.74
N ALA A 50 18.46 -5.95 14.74
CA ALA A 50 19.92 -6.02 14.63
C ALA A 50 20.63 -5.30 15.79
N GLY A 51 20.02 -4.23 16.32
CA GLY A 51 20.45 -3.58 17.55
C GLY A 51 20.19 -4.37 18.83
N GLY A 52 19.73 -5.62 18.74
CA GLY A 52 19.47 -6.52 19.87
C GLY A 52 18.05 -6.44 20.44
N CYS A 53 17.15 -5.63 19.85
CA CYS A 53 15.77 -5.61 20.29
C CYS A 53 15.03 -6.89 19.89
N PRO A 54 14.03 -7.34 20.67
CA PRO A 54 13.21 -8.48 20.30
C PRO A 54 12.30 -8.16 19.10
N VAL A 55 11.89 -9.20 18.36
CA VAL A 55 11.10 -9.08 17.12
C VAL A 55 9.83 -8.23 17.27
N TRP A 56 9.13 -8.35 18.40
CA TRP A 56 7.90 -7.59 18.64
C TRP A 56 8.17 -6.08 18.75
N VAL A 57 9.35 -5.66 19.24
CA VAL A 57 9.77 -4.24 19.24
C VAL A 57 10.00 -3.75 17.81
N GLY A 58 10.59 -4.59 16.95
CA GLY A 58 10.73 -4.30 15.52
C GLY A 58 9.38 -4.06 14.84
N CYS A 59 8.39 -4.92 15.10
CA CYS A 59 7.02 -4.77 14.59
C CYS A 59 6.34 -3.48 15.11
N ILE A 60 6.55 -3.13 16.38
CA ILE A 60 6.03 -1.88 16.95
C ILE A 60 6.71 -0.67 16.31
N GLY A 61 8.02 -0.72 16.05
CA GLY A 61 8.75 0.33 15.35
C GLY A 61 8.22 0.57 13.93
N ILE A 62 7.95 -0.51 13.19
CA ILE A 62 7.28 -0.46 11.87
C ILE A 62 5.93 0.26 11.99
N LEU A 63 5.11 -0.12 12.96
CA LEU A 63 3.77 0.44 13.16
C LEU A 63 3.83 1.95 13.45
N PHE A 64 4.64 2.35 14.43
CA PHE A 64 4.77 3.76 14.81
C PHE A 64 5.30 4.63 13.67
N PHE A 65 6.29 4.13 12.93
CA PHE A 65 6.82 4.88 11.79
C PHE A 65 5.77 5.09 10.71
N ASN A 66 5.04 4.04 10.33
CA ASN A 66 3.96 4.18 9.34
C ASN A 66 2.85 5.11 9.84
N PHE A 67 2.48 5.05 11.13
CA PHE A 67 1.49 5.96 11.71
C PHE A 67 1.95 7.42 11.68
N PHE A 68 3.23 7.66 11.98
CA PHE A 68 3.83 8.98 11.85
C PHE A 68 3.75 9.49 10.40
N LEU A 69 4.10 8.66 9.42
CA LEU A 69 3.99 9.02 8.00
C LEU A 69 2.54 9.26 7.56
N GLY A 70 1.59 8.43 8.04
CA GLY A 70 0.15 8.62 7.78
C GLY A 70 -0.37 9.94 8.36
N PHE A 71 0.05 10.29 9.57
CA PHE A 71 -0.25 11.60 10.15
C PHE A 71 0.36 12.74 9.32
N LEU A 72 1.62 12.60 8.89
CA LEU A 72 2.29 13.59 8.06
C LEU A 72 1.56 13.81 6.74
N LYS A 73 1.12 12.74 6.06
CA LYS A 73 0.25 12.82 4.87
C LYS A 73 -0.98 13.67 5.16
N ALA A 74 -1.73 13.37 6.22
CA ALA A 74 -2.93 14.14 6.55
C ALA A 74 -2.64 15.64 6.81
N VAL A 75 -1.52 15.96 7.46
CA VAL A 75 -1.08 17.34 7.69
C VAL A 75 -0.76 18.05 6.38
N PHE A 76 0.09 17.46 5.53
CA PHE A 76 0.52 18.13 4.30
C PHE A 76 -0.62 18.27 3.29
N LEU A 77 -1.45 17.23 3.15
CA LEU A 77 -2.48 17.17 2.14
C LEU A 77 -3.71 17.99 2.52
N VAL A 78 -4.15 17.92 3.79
CA VAL A 78 -5.36 18.61 4.22
C VAL A 78 -5.07 19.95 4.87
N LYS A 79 -4.13 20.02 5.83
CA LYS A 79 -3.86 21.25 6.56
C LYS A 79 -3.03 22.24 5.72
N LEU A 80 -1.94 21.76 5.11
CA LEU A 80 -1.06 22.60 4.28
C LEU A 80 -1.49 22.69 2.81
N ARG A 81 -2.46 21.86 2.39
CA ARG A 81 -3.06 21.87 1.04
C ARG A 81 -2.03 21.63 -0.08
N VAL A 82 -0.99 20.86 0.20
CA VAL A 82 -0.01 20.47 -0.81
C VAL A 82 -0.66 19.45 -1.76
N PRO A 83 -0.54 19.62 -3.10
CA PRO A 83 -1.05 18.64 -4.05
C PRO A 83 -0.48 17.24 -3.79
N SER A 84 -1.33 16.21 -3.79
CA SER A 84 -0.96 14.87 -3.30
C SER A 84 0.22 14.27 -4.05
N ILE A 85 0.18 14.31 -5.39
CA ILE A 85 1.22 13.73 -6.23
C ILE A 85 2.59 14.36 -5.92
N ILE A 86 2.65 15.68 -5.80
CA ILE A 86 3.91 16.40 -5.53
C ILE A 86 4.47 15.99 -4.16
N PHE A 87 3.60 15.99 -3.14
CA PHE A 87 4.00 15.59 -1.80
C PHE A 87 4.49 14.14 -1.75
N THR A 88 3.73 13.21 -2.34
CA THR A 88 4.05 11.79 -2.27
C THR A 88 5.27 11.43 -3.13
N LEU A 89 5.50 12.11 -4.25
CA LEU A 89 6.74 11.95 -5.02
C LEU A 89 7.95 12.44 -4.21
N ALA A 90 7.87 13.61 -3.59
CA ALA A 90 8.94 14.13 -2.74
C ALA A 90 9.20 13.19 -1.56
N MET A 91 8.14 12.74 -0.90
CA MET A 91 8.22 11.77 0.19
C MET A 91 8.82 10.44 -0.25
N GLN A 92 8.47 9.94 -1.44
CA GLN A 92 9.04 8.74 -2.03
C GLN A 92 10.56 8.87 -2.22
N VAL A 93 11.03 10.00 -2.75
CA VAL A 93 12.46 10.29 -2.91
C VAL A 93 13.15 10.34 -1.55
N ILE A 94 12.57 11.06 -0.57
CA ILE A 94 13.14 11.16 0.78
C ILE A 94 13.27 9.78 1.41
N LEU A 95 12.21 8.98 1.42
CA LEU A 95 12.19 7.66 2.07
C LEU A 95 13.08 6.64 1.36
N SER A 96 13.18 6.69 0.03
CA SER A 96 14.03 5.78 -0.74
C SER A 96 15.52 6.04 -0.47
N ASN A 97 15.89 7.31 -0.21
CA ASN A 97 17.28 7.71 0.06
C ASN A 97 17.59 7.79 1.55
N PHE A 98 16.59 7.83 2.43
CA PHE A 98 16.76 7.77 3.88
C PHE A 98 17.63 6.57 4.28
N LEU A 99 17.42 5.44 3.61
CA LEU A 99 18.14 4.19 3.81
C LEU A 99 19.61 4.28 3.40
N LEU A 100 19.91 4.96 2.29
CA LEU A 100 21.29 5.15 1.81
C LEU A 100 22.09 6.11 2.69
N ALA A 101 21.41 7.04 3.37
CA ALA A 101 22.04 8.04 4.22
C ALA A 101 22.24 7.60 5.68
N THR A 102 21.51 6.58 6.15
CA THR A 102 21.50 6.16 7.56
C THR A 102 22.29 4.89 7.84
N VAL A 103 22.53 4.07 6.83
CA VAL A 103 23.17 2.76 6.99
C VAL A 103 24.32 2.65 5.99
N ASP A 104 25.57 2.71 6.47
CA ASP A 104 26.77 2.39 5.67
C ASP A 104 26.72 0.94 5.13
N TYR A 105 25.87 0.12 5.73
CA TYR A 105 25.64 -1.27 5.35
C TYR A 105 24.63 -1.37 4.20
N THR A 106 25.12 -1.88 3.08
CA THR A 106 24.33 -2.43 1.99
C THR A 106 23.47 -3.60 2.48
N GLY A 107 22.34 -3.30 3.13
CA GLY A 107 21.35 -4.26 3.61
C GLY A 107 21.77 -5.03 4.86
N ILE A 108 21.07 -4.79 5.96
CA ILE A 108 21.16 -5.63 7.16
C ILE A 108 20.42 -6.94 6.87
N VAL A 109 21.06 -8.08 7.13
CA VAL A 109 20.49 -9.42 6.95
C VAL A 109 20.46 -10.14 8.29
N ILE A 110 19.29 -10.67 8.65
CA ILE A 110 19.03 -11.48 9.84
C ILE A 110 18.43 -12.80 9.33
N PRO A 111 19.29 -13.80 8.99
CA PRO A 111 18.85 -15.06 8.41
C PRO A 111 17.82 -15.80 9.26
N GLU A 112 17.90 -15.66 10.58
CA GLU A 112 17.02 -16.33 11.54
C GLU A 112 15.56 -15.93 11.35
N LEU A 113 15.29 -14.66 11.00
CA LEU A 113 13.93 -14.19 10.68
C LEU A 113 13.38 -14.90 9.44
N ARG A 114 14.22 -15.03 8.41
CA ARG A 114 13.85 -15.67 7.15
C ARG A 114 13.58 -17.17 7.33
N GLU A 115 14.43 -17.85 8.09
CA GLU A 115 14.27 -19.29 8.35
C GLU A 115 13.05 -19.55 9.24
N SER A 116 12.81 -18.72 10.26
CA SER A 116 11.57 -18.79 11.07
C SER A 116 10.34 -18.67 10.18
N TYR A 117 10.36 -17.78 9.18
CA TYR A 117 9.23 -17.55 8.29
C TYR A 117 8.99 -18.67 7.27
N ARG A 118 9.92 -19.61 7.05
CA ARG A 118 9.74 -20.71 6.07
C ARG A 118 8.76 -21.80 6.50
N GLY A 119 8.35 -21.85 7.76
CA GLY A 119 7.39 -22.83 8.26
C GLY A 119 5.98 -22.66 7.68
N ASN A 120 5.26 -23.77 7.44
CA ASN A 120 3.88 -23.77 6.91
C ASN A 120 2.86 -23.03 7.81
N ILE A 121 3.11 -22.98 9.12
CA ILE A 121 2.23 -22.27 10.09
C ILE A 121 2.10 -20.79 9.75
N TYR A 122 3.17 -20.16 9.25
CA TYR A 122 3.17 -18.73 8.92
C TYR A 122 2.33 -18.40 7.69
N ILE A 123 2.12 -19.36 6.78
CA ILE A 123 1.25 -19.17 5.60
C ILE A 123 -0.21 -19.02 6.03
N GLY A 124 -0.67 -19.89 6.93
CA GLY A 124 -2.04 -19.82 7.48
C GLY A 124 -2.28 -18.53 8.27
N MET A 125 -1.28 -18.12 9.07
CA MET A 125 -1.34 -16.86 9.80
C MET A 125 -1.39 -15.64 8.87
N GLU A 126 -0.55 -15.60 7.82
CA GLU A 126 -0.51 -14.48 6.86
C GLU A 126 -1.84 -14.31 6.12
N LEU A 127 -2.42 -15.43 5.68
CA LEU A 127 -3.73 -15.43 5.04
C LEU A 127 -4.82 -15.00 6.03
N ALA A 128 -4.81 -15.51 7.26
CA ALA A 128 -5.78 -15.14 8.28
C ALA A 128 -5.73 -13.65 8.62
N VAL A 129 -4.53 -13.10 8.82
CA VAL A 129 -4.32 -11.66 9.06
C VAL A 129 -4.81 -10.85 7.86
N THR A 130 -4.48 -11.28 6.63
CA THR A 130 -4.96 -10.61 5.41
C THR A 130 -6.48 -10.56 5.34
N VAL A 131 -7.15 -11.71 5.57
CA VAL A 131 -8.62 -11.78 5.56
C VAL A 131 -9.23 -10.90 6.65
N LEU A 132 -8.66 -10.88 7.85
CA LEU A 132 -9.09 -10.00 8.94
C LEU A 132 -8.93 -8.52 8.59
N CYS A 133 -7.80 -8.14 7.97
CA CYS A 133 -7.56 -6.77 7.51
C CYS A 133 -8.53 -6.36 6.41
N VAL A 134 -8.81 -7.24 5.45
CA VAL A 134 -9.80 -7.00 4.39
C VAL A 134 -11.21 -6.85 4.97
N ALA A 135 -11.59 -7.70 5.92
CA ALA A 135 -12.87 -7.59 6.63
C ALA A 135 -12.96 -6.28 7.43
N GLY A 136 -11.87 -5.89 8.09
CA GLY A 136 -11.73 -4.60 8.77
C GLY A 136 -11.85 -3.42 7.81
N ALA A 137 -11.25 -3.49 6.63
CA ALA A 137 -11.38 -2.47 5.58
C ALA A 137 -12.81 -2.36 5.07
N PHE A 138 -13.49 -3.50 4.86
CA PHE A 138 -14.91 -3.52 4.49
C PHE A 138 -15.78 -2.86 5.55
N PHE A 139 -15.57 -3.22 6.81
CA PHE A 139 -16.30 -2.60 7.91
C PHE A 139 -16.02 -1.09 7.99
N PHE A 140 -14.76 -0.69 7.94
CA PHE A 140 -14.37 0.72 7.95
C PHE A 140 -15.02 1.50 6.80
N LEU A 141 -14.94 1.00 5.57
CA LEU A 141 -15.41 1.73 4.39
C LEU A 141 -16.94 1.76 4.25
N GLU A 142 -17.63 0.64 4.52
CA GLU A 142 -19.07 0.51 4.26
C GLU A 142 -19.95 0.73 5.49
N LYS A 143 -19.43 0.51 6.69
CA LYS A 143 -20.24 0.51 7.92
C LYS A 143 -19.94 1.66 8.87
N THR A 144 -18.79 2.34 8.74
CA THR A 144 -18.45 3.45 9.64
C THR A 144 -18.76 4.83 9.04
N TYR A 145 -18.91 5.83 9.93
CA TYR A 145 -19.00 7.24 9.54
C TYR A 145 -17.74 7.71 8.82
N TYR A 146 -16.56 7.25 9.25
CA TYR A 146 -15.28 7.61 8.62
C TYR A 146 -15.21 7.19 7.15
N GLY A 147 -15.76 6.01 6.81
CA GLY A 147 -15.84 5.53 5.42
C GLY A 147 -16.68 6.46 4.54
N LYS A 148 -17.86 6.90 5.03
CA LYS A 148 -18.73 7.84 4.29
C LYS A 148 -18.03 9.19 4.05
N TYR A 149 -17.44 9.76 5.11
CA TYR A 149 -16.73 11.02 4.97
C TYR A 149 -15.46 10.90 4.13
N CYS A 150 -14.77 9.76 4.15
CA CYS A 150 -13.64 9.48 3.26
C CYS A 150 -14.04 9.61 1.79
N ARG A 151 -15.18 9.01 1.40
CA ARG A 151 -15.72 9.15 0.04
C ARG A 151 -16.03 10.60 -0.31
N MET A 152 -16.64 11.36 0.60
CA MET A 152 -16.91 12.79 0.40
C MET A 152 -15.63 13.62 0.20
N LEU A 153 -14.56 13.33 0.95
CA LEU A 153 -13.27 14.01 0.80
C LEU A 153 -12.69 13.79 -0.60
N GLY A 154 -12.77 12.57 -1.12
CA GLY A 154 -12.27 12.24 -2.45
C GLY A 154 -13.15 12.74 -3.60
N GLU A 155 -14.45 12.94 -3.40
CA GLU A 155 -15.32 13.54 -4.41
C GLU A 155 -15.03 15.03 -4.58
N ASN A 156 -15.07 15.78 -3.47
CA ASN A 156 -14.83 17.22 -3.49
C ASN A 156 -14.42 17.74 -2.10
N LEU A 157 -13.12 17.82 -1.87
CA LEU A 157 -12.54 18.32 -0.61
C LEU A 157 -13.01 19.76 -0.26
N PRO A 158 -13.05 20.74 -1.20
CA PRO A 158 -13.65 22.06 -0.93
C PRO A 158 -15.09 22.00 -0.42
N LEU A 159 -15.98 21.28 -1.11
CA LEU A 159 -17.39 21.18 -0.72
C LEU A 159 -17.58 20.47 0.62
N ALA A 160 -16.77 19.44 0.90
CA ALA A 160 -16.80 18.76 2.19
C ALA A 160 -16.48 19.73 3.36
N ARG A 161 -15.56 20.67 3.16
CA ARG A 161 -15.22 21.69 4.17
C ARG A 161 -16.34 22.70 4.37
N GLU A 162 -16.94 23.17 3.27
CA GLU A 162 -18.09 24.08 3.33
C GLU A 162 -19.29 23.44 4.02
N SER A 163 -19.41 22.12 3.92
CA SER A 163 -20.42 21.31 4.63
C SER A 163 -20.12 21.10 6.12
N GLY A 164 -19.11 21.75 6.69
CA GLY A 164 -18.76 21.68 8.12
C GLY A 164 -18.06 20.39 8.56
N VAL A 165 -17.62 19.55 7.62
CA VAL A 165 -16.92 18.30 7.93
C VAL A 165 -15.53 18.61 8.47
N LYS A 166 -15.13 17.95 9.58
CA LYS A 166 -13.77 18.04 10.13
C LYS A 166 -12.78 17.26 9.26
N CYS A 167 -12.51 17.76 8.05
CA CYS A 167 -11.72 17.08 7.01
C CYS A 167 -10.35 16.61 7.52
N PHE A 168 -9.68 17.41 8.36
CA PHE A 168 -8.38 17.04 8.91
C PHE A 168 -8.46 15.77 9.79
N GLY A 169 -9.41 15.72 10.73
CA GLY A 169 -9.57 14.57 11.62
C GLY A 169 -9.95 13.29 10.86
N ILE A 170 -10.79 13.40 9.84
CA ILE A 170 -11.16 12.26 9.00
C ILE A 170 -9.99 11.79 8.15
N SER A 171 -9.25 12.72 7.53
CA SER A 171 -8.05 12.37 6.75
C SER A 171 -6.98 11.70 7.61
N VAL A 172 -6.75 12.20 8.84
CA VAL A 172 -5.86 11.54 9.80
C VAL A 172 -6.33 10.11 10.07
N ALA A 173 -7.62 9.90 10.38
CA ALA A 173 -8.16 8.56 10.63
C ALA A 173 -7.99 7.63 9.43
N VAL A 174 -8.23 8.10 8.21
CA VAL A 174 -8.08 7.32 6.96
C VAL A 174 -6.62 6.96 6.73
N HIS A 175 -5.68 7.91 6.83
CA HIS A 175 -4.26 7.63 6.61
C HIS A 175 -3.64 6.76 7.71
N LEU A 176 -4.07 6.90 8.97
CA LEU A 176 -3.65 6.00 10.04
C LEU A 176 -4.18 4.57 9.81
N PHE A 177 -5.44 4.46 9.38
CA PHE A 177 -6.01 3.16 9.06
C PHE A 177 -5.34 2.51 7.84
N ALA A 178 -5.04 3.28 6.78
CA ALA A 178 -4.22 2.80 5.66
C ALA A 178 -2.80 2.39 6.09
N SER A 179 -2.21 3.14 7.02
CA SER A 179 -0.88 2.85 7.58
C SER A 179 -0.81 1.53 8.33
N LEU A 180 -1.93 1.01 8.86
CA LEU A 180 -1.98 -0.35 9.41
C LEU A 180 -1.67 -1.40 8.33
N PHE A 181 -2.25 -1.27 7.14
CA PHE A 181 -2.01 -2.19 6.03
C PHE A 181 -0.55 -2.13 5.58
N PHE A 182 0.01 -0.92 5.43
CA PHE A 182 1.42 -0.74 5.09
C PHE A 182 2.35 -1.34 6.15
N SER A 183 2.01 -1.21 7.43
CA SER A 183 2.78 -1.78 8.54
C SER A 183 2.79 -3.31 8.51
N ILE A 184 1.62 -3.92 8.29
CA ILE A 184 1.50 -5.38 8.24
C ILE A 184 2.23 -5.93 7.00
N SER A 185 2.07 -5.29 5.84
CA SER A 185 2.82 -5.63 4.63
C SER A 185 4.33 -5.51 4.82
N ALA A 186 4.80 -4.45 5.52
CA ALA A 186 6.22 -4.26 5.82
C ALA A 186 6.76 -5.33 6.76
N ALA A 187 5.99 -5.70 7.79
CA ALA A 187 6.34 -6.79 8.69
C ALA A 187 6.43 -8.12 7.94
N PHE A 188 5.45 -8.45 7.08
CA PHE A 188 5.50 -9.65 6.24
C PHE A 188 6.72 -9.65 5.32
N LEU A 189 7.02 -8.51 4.69
CA LEU A 189 8.18 -8.40 3.83
C LEU A 189 9.48 -8.58 4.62
N MET A 190 9.60 -7.97 5.80
CA MET A 190 10.73 -8.13 6.71
C MET A 190 10.97 -9.60 7.08
N PHE A 191 9.93 -10.33 7.50
CA PHE A 191 10.04 -11.76 7.80
C PHE A 191 10.38 -12.59 6.55
N ARG A 192 9.83 -12.23 5.40
CA ARG A 192 10.04 -12.94 4.13
C ARG A 192 11.47 -12.85 3.61
N THR A 193 12.06 -11.66 3.66
CA THR A 193 13.41 -11.42 3.16
C THR A 193 14.47 -11.68 4.22
N GLY A 194 14.13 -11.49 5.50
CA GLY A 194 15.10 -11.41 6.60
C GLY A 194 16.11 -10.27 6.38
N SER A 195 15.82 -9.33 5.49
CA SER A 195 16.72 -8.23 5.12
C SER A 195 15.94 -7.03 4.60
N SER A 196 16.54 -5.84 4.67
CA SER A 196 15.94 -4.63 4.10
C SER A 196 16.94 -3.85 3.28
N ASN A 197 16.49 -3.32 2.15
CA ASN A 197 17.25 -2.41 1.30
C ASN A 197 16.30 -1.36 0.69
N SER A 198 16.87 -0.30 0.11
CA SER A 198 16.11 0.83 -0.45
C SER A 198 15.17 0.47 -1.59
N ALA A 199 15.48 -0.58 -2.34
CA ALA A 199 14.73 -0.96 -3.52
C ALA A 199 13.63 -2.01 -3.25
N LEU A 200 13.50 -2.56 -2.03
CA LEU A 200 12.59 -3.67 -1.75
C LEU A 200 11.13 -3.40 -2.12
N GLY A 201 10.65 -2.20 -1.84
CA GLY A 201 9.27 -1.78 -2.13
C GLY A 201 9.05 -1.32 -3.57
N ALA A 202 10.12 -1.02 -4.33
CA ALA A 202 10.02 -0.38 -5.64
C ALA A 202 9.29 -1.27 -6.67
N THR A 203 9.49 -2.58 -6.61
CA THR A 203 8.80 -3.56 -7.47
C THR A 203 7.29 -3.59 -7.25
N TYR A 204 6.80 -3.19 -6.08
CA TYR A 204 5.37 -3.21 -5.79
C TYR A 204 4.66 -1.94 -6.23
N LEU A 205 5.37 -0.85 -6.57
CA LEU A 205 4.73 0.42 -6.93
C LEU A 205 3.73 0.26 -8.08
N TYR A 206 4.21 -0.30 -9.20
CA TYR A 206 3.41 -0.44 -10.41
C TYR A 206 2.39 -1.58 -10.30
N GLN A 207 2.75 -2.70 -9.67
CA GLN A 207 1.84 -3.81 -9.37
C GLN A 207 0.61 -3.34 -8.59
N ILE A 208 0.83 -2.58 -7.51
CA ILE A 208 -0.26 -2.12 -6.65
C ILE A 208 -1.10 -1.08 -7.34
N LEU A 209 -0.50 -0.09 -8.02
CA LEU A 209 -1.29 0.88 -8.80
C LEU A 209 -2.14 0.18 -9.86
N THR A 210 -1.56 -0.78 -10.59
CA THR A 210 -2.28 -1.61 -11.56
C THR A 210 -3.46 -2.33 -10.92
N ALA A 211 -3.26 -2.96 -9.76
CA ALA A 211 -4.30 -3.67 -9.02
C ALA A 211 -5.41 -2.74 -8.54
N VAL A 212 -5.08 -1.54 -8.05
CA VAL A 212 -6.04 -0.52 -7.60
C VAL A 212 -6.91 -0.03 -8.76
N PHE A 213 -6.28 0.28 -9.90
CA PHE A 213 -7.01 0.73 -11.10
C PHE A 213 -7.88 -0.37 -11.73
N LEU A 214 -7.35 -1.60 -11.84
CA LEU A 214 -8.14 -2.76 -12.27
C LEU A 214 -9.29 -3.06 -11.31
N GLY A 215 -9.07 -2.84 -10.01
CA GLY A 215 -10.10 -2.95 -8.97
C GLY A 215 -11.16 -1.85 -9.01
N GLY A 216 -11.07 -0.91 -9.96
CA GLY A 216 -12.07 0.12 -10.20
C GLY A 216 -12.02 1.30 -9.24
N VAL A 217 -10.91 1.49 -8.55
CA VAL A 217 -10.68 2.67 -7.70
C VAL A 217 -10.01 3.74 -8.56
N LEU A 218 -10.66 4.90 -8.68
CA LEU A 218 -10.17 6.03 -9.47
C LEU A 218 -9.94 7.24 -8.57
N PRO A 219 -8.90 8.03 -8.83
CA PRO A 219 -8.57 9.17 -7.99
C PRO A 219 -9.61 10.26 -8.18
N ASN A 220 -9.89 11.01 -7.10
CA ASN A 220 -10.84 12.12 -7.11
C ASN A 220 -12.26 11.72 -7.55
N THR A 221 -12.70 10.53 -7.14
CA THR A 221 -14.07 10.05 -7.39
C THR A 221 -14.83 9.66 -6.14
N GLY A 222 -14.16 9.41 -5.00
CA GLY A 222 -14.77 8.81 -3.80
C GLY A 222 -15.35 7.42 -4.02
N LYS A 223 -15.23 6.85 -5.22
CA LYS A 223 -15.80 5.55 -5.60
C LYS A 223 -14.74 4.47 -5.43
N GLY A 224 -15.15 3.37 -4.82
CA GLY A 224 -14.33 2.17 -4.65
C GLY A 224 -15.03 1.13 -3.77
N ARG A 225 -14.85 -0.15 -4.10
CA ARG A 225 -15.42 -1.29 -3.38
C ARG A 225 -14.32 -2.29 -3.03
N ILE A 226 -14.36 -2.84 -1.83
CA ILE A 226 -13.36 -3.84 -1.37
C ILE A 226 -13.31 -5.05 -2.31
N PHE A 227 -14.46 -5.55 -2.77
CA PHE A 227 -14.49 -6.67 -3.73
C PHE A 227 -13.78 -6.35 -5.05
N GLY A 228 -13.86 -5.09 -5.51
CA GLY A 228 -13.10 -4.63 -6.67
C GLY A 228 -11.60 -4.68 -6.41
N MET A 229 -11.16 -4.13 -5.28
CA MET A 229 -9.75 -4.14 -4.84
C MET A 229 -9.19 -5.57 -4.77
N LEU A 230 -9.96 -6.51 -4.21
CA LEU A 230 -9.58 -7.92 -4.14
C LEU A 230 -9.43 -8.55 -5.53
N SER A 231 -10.40 -8.31 -6.42
CA SER A 231 -10.34 -8.84 -7.79
C SER A 231 -9.13 -8.30 -8.56
N GLY A 232 -8.81 -7.01 -8.40
CA GLY A 232 -7.64 -6.38 -9.00
C GLY A 232 -6.32 -6.94 -8.42
N ALA A 233 -6.23 -7.09 -7.10
CA ALA A 233 -5.07 -7.69 -6.44
C ALA A 233 -4.84 -9.14 -6.89
N LEU A 234 -5.89 -9.95 -6.97
CA LEU A 234 -5.81 -11.33 -7.45
C LEU A 234 -5.38 -11.39 -8.93
N ALA A 235 -5.97 -10.56 -9.79
CA ALA A 235 -5.63 -10.52 -11.21
C ALA A 235 -4.14 -10.17 -11.43
N VAL A 236 -3.65 -9.13 -10.75
CA VAL A 236 -2.23 -8.73 -10.83
C VAL A 236 -1.33 -9.82 -10.26
N THR A 237 -1.69 -10.40 -9.10
CA THR A 237 -0.85 -11.45 -8.49
C THR A 237 -0.72 -12.68 -9.41
N LEU A 238 -1.82 -13.10 -10.02
CA LEU A 238 -1.82 -14.21 -10.97
C LEU A 238 -0.99 -13.88 -12.21
N ALA A 239 -1.13 -12.65 -12.74
CA ALA A 239 -0.33 -12.18 -13.86
C ALA A 239 1.17 -12.20 -13.51
N VAL A 240 1.59 -11.53 -12.45
CA VAL A 240 3.00 -11.46 -12.01
C VAL A 240 3.58 -12.87 -11.77
N THR A 241 2.83 -13.75 -11.10
CA THR A 241 3.28 -15.12 -10.82
C THR A 241 3.45 -15.93 -12.10
N PHE A 242 2.55 -15.77 -13.07
CA PHE A 242 2.65 -16.44 -14.37
C PHE A 242 3.83 -15.91 -15.20
N LEU A 243 4.00 -14.59 -15.26
CA LEU A 243 5.08 -13.95 -16.01
C LEU A 243 6.46 -14.31 -15.42
N THR A 244 6.56 -14.38 -14.09
CA THR A 244 7.80 -14.82 -13.41
C THR A 244 8.04 -16.32 -13.63
N GLY A 245 7.01 -17.16 -13.54
CA GLY A 245 7.13 -18.62 -13.65
C GLY A 245 7.41 -19.14 -15.06
N SER A 246 7.09 -18.35 -16.09
CA SER A 246 7.35 -18.69 -17.50
C SER A 246 8.75 -18.28 -17.97
N GLY A 247 9.54 -17.57 -17.16
CA GLY A 247 10.92 -17.19 -17.48
C GLY A 247 11.07 -16.07 -18.52
N TYR A 248 9.98 -15.59 -19.12
CA TYR A 248 10.01 -14.65 -20.26
C TYR A 248 10.13 -13.17 -19.87
N LEU A 249 10.06 -12.76 -18.58
CA LEU A 249 9.41 -11.47 -18.31
C LEU A 249 9.88 -10.52 -17.22
N TYR A 250 11.07 -10.69 -16.61
CA TYR A 250 11.54 -9.60 -15.73
C TYR A 250 11.73 -8.26 -16.49
N ARG A 251 12.01 -8.31 -17.80
CA ARG A 251 12.25 -7.09 -18.62
C ARG A 251 10.97 -6.36 -19.04
N PHE A 252 9.83 -7.04 -19.17
CA PHE A 252 8.60 -6.47 -19.73
C PHE A 252 7.46 -6.29 -18.71
N GLU A 253 7.62 -6.76 -17.48
CA GLU A 253 6.60 -6.66 -16.42
C GLU A 253 6.15 -5.21 -16.19
N ASN A 254 7.11 -4.30 -15.96
CA ASN A 254 6.82 -2.87 -15.76
C ASN A 254 6.16 -2.21 -16.99
N ILE A 255 6.47 -2.68 -18.21
CA ILE A 255 5.86 -2.16 -19.44
C ILE A 255 4.40 -2.59 -19.52
N LEU A 256 4.11 -3.85 -19.19
CA LEU A 256 2.74 -4.37 -19.14
C LEU A 256 1.92 -3.66 -18.08
N GLU A 257 2.45 -3.51 -16.86
CA GLU A 257 1.79 -2.81 -15.76
C GLU A 257 1.50 -1.35 -16.11
N GLY A 258 2.50 -0.63 -16.63
CA GLY A 258 2.31 0.73 -17.12
C GLY A 258 1.24 0.85 -18.22
N SER A 259 1.21 -0.12 -19.13
CA SER A 259 0.19 -0.19 -20.19
C SER A 259 -1.20 -0.43 -19.62
N ILE A 260 -1.34 -1.31 -18.63
CA ILE A 260 -2.63 -1.59 -17.97
C ILE A 260 -3.11 -0.36 -17.20
N ILE A 261 -2.22 0.32 -16.46
CA ILE A 261 -2.55 1.57 -15.77
C ILE A 261 -3.10 2.61 -16.75
N LEU A 262 -2.42 2.80 -17.89
CA LEU A 262 -2.82 3.76 -18.92
C LEU A 262 -4.20 3.43 -19.48
N VAL A 263 -4.44 2.16 -19.84
CA VAL A 263 -5.74 1.70 -20.37
C VAL A 263 -6.84 1.84 -19.32
N ALA A 264 -6.60 1.42 -18.08
CA ALA A 264 -7.59 1.49 -17.00
C ALA A 264 -7.97 2.95 -16.69
N LEU A 265 -6.99 3.86 -16.64
CA LEU A 265 -7.22 5.30 -16.48
C LEU A 265 -8.00 5.88 -17.66
N ALA A 266 -7.63 5.55 -18.90
CA ALA A 266 -8.33 6.05 -20.09
C ALA A 266 -9.80 5.62 -20.12
N LEU A 267 -10.09 4.36 -19.75
CA LEU A 267 -11.46 3.84 -19.63
C LEU A 267 -12.21 4.50 -18.46
N GLY A 268 -11.54 4.69 -17.32
CA GLY A 268 -12.10 5.35 -16.14
C GLY A 268 -12.50 6.80 -16.41
N VAL A 269 -11.65 7.57 -17.09
CA VAL A 269 -11.93 8.96 -17.49
C VAL A 269 -13.08 9.01 -18.49
N ARG A 270 -13.11 8.13 -19.50
CA ARG A 270 -14.23 8.06 -20.46
C ARG A 270 -15.57 7.78 -19.77
N LYS A 271 -15.59 6.86 -18.80
CA LYS A 271 -16.80 6.56 -18.03
C LYS A 271 -17.25 7.76 -17.20
N LYS A 272 -16.32 8.42 -16.50
CA LYS A 272 -16.61 9.65 -15.73
C LYS A 272 -17.23 10.73 -16.63
N ASN A 273 -16.65 10.97 -17.80
CA ASN A 273 -17.14 11.99 -18.73
C ASN A 273 -18.55 11.69 -19.26
N ARG A 274 -18.86 10.41 -19.50
CA ARG A 274 -20.22 9.97 -19.87
C ARG A 274 -21.24 10.17 -18.75
N GLU A 275 -20.87 9.90 -17.50
CA GLU A 275 -21.75 10.14 -16.33
C GLU A 275 -21.98 11.63 -16.06
N SER A 276 -21.06 12.51 -16.49
CA SER A 276 -21.17 13.97 -16.35
C SER A 276 -21.77 14.69 -17.56
N SER A 277 -22.08 13.96 -18.65
CA SER A 277 -22.77 14.54 -19.80
C SER A 277 -24.28 14.54 -19.53
N PRO A 278 -24.97 15.69 -19.73
CA PRO A 278 -26.41 15.83 -19.46
C PRO A 278 -27.27 14.95 -20.37
#